data_AF-A0A5E4HNP4-F1
#
_entry.id   AF-A0A5E4HNP4-F1
#
_cell.length_a   1.000
_cell.length_b   1.000
_cell.length_c   1.000
_cell.angle_alpha   90.00
_cell.angle_beta   90.00
_cell.angle_gamma   90.00
#
_symmetry.space_group_name_H-M   'P 1'
#
loop_
_entity.id
_entity.type
_entity.pdbx_description
1 polymer ?
#
loop_
_entity_poly.entity_id
_entity_poly.type
_entity_poly.pdbx_seq_one_letter_code
_entity_poly.pdbx_strand_id
1 'polypeptide(L)'
;MFSLYKTHLNYLSTLRGALQKQASLFLRNIYYTENLAILDTHVIRYMELQGLHQGFKKYITKNQYIVYEKKLSAYADSLNKSLAKLDVAIWVVMRVVQRDFKWE
;
A
#
# COMPACT_ATOMS: atom_id res chain seq x y z
N MET A 1 0.15 7.36 -22.36
CA MET A 1 0.35 6.50 -21.17
C MET A 1 -0.13 7.14 -19.86
N PHE A 2 0.12 8.43 -19.60
CA PHE A 2 -0.40 9.14 -18.40
C PHE A 2 -1.94 9.26 -18.29
N SER A 3 -2.64 9.29 -19.43
CA SER A 3 -4.10 9.46 -19.47
C SER A 3 -4.87 8.23 -18.93
N LEU A 4 -4.40 7.01 -19.21
CA LEU A 4 -5.04 5.77 -18.72
C LEU A 4 -4.87 5.57 -17.20
N TYR A 5 -3.75 6.03 -16.62
CA TYR A 5 -3.47 5.88 -15.19
C TYR A 5 -4.42 6.71 -14.32
N LYS A 6 -4.69 7.97 -14.71
CA LYS A 6 -5.62 8.86 -13.99
C LYS A 6 -7.07 8.38 -14.05
N THR A 7 -7.52 7.90 -15.20
CA THR A 7 -8.89 7.40 -15.38
C THR A 7 -9.15 6.16 -14.52
N HIS A 8 -8.15 5.29 -14.37
CA HIS A 8 -8.29 4.07 -13.58
C HIS A 8 -8.28 4.33 -12.06
N LEU A 9 -7.43 5.26 -11.59
CA LEU A 9 -7.42 5.71 -10.19
C LEU A 9 -8.76 6.33 -9.78
N ASN A 10 -9.43 7.05 -10.67
CA ASN A 10 -10.77 7.59 -10.42
C ASN A 10 -11.79 6.47 -10.18
N TYR A 11 -11.77 5.40 -10.97
CA TYR A 11 -12.67 4.25 -10.76
C TYR A 11 -12.35 3.50 -9.46
N LEU A 12 -11.06 3.24 -9.17
CA LEU A 12 -10.65 2.62 -7.91
C LEU A 12 -11.07 3.46 -6.72
N SER A 13 -10.98 4.79 -6.84
CA SER A 13 -11.50 5.74 -5.87
C SER A 13 -13.03 5.80 -5.78
N THR A 14 -13.80 4.86 -6.33
CA THR A 14 -15.23 4.70 -6.02
C THR A 14 -15.50 3.49 -5.12
N LEU A 15 -14.56 2.54 -5.07
CA LEU A 15 -14.71 1.25 -4.41
C LEU A 15 -14.39 1.33 -2.91
N ARG A 16 -14.91 0.37 -2.13
CA ARG A 16 -14.54 0.20 -0.70
C ARG A 16 -13.05 -0.16 -0.59
N GLY A 17 -12.40 0.21 0.52
CA GLY A 17 -10.94 0.01 0.71
C GLY A 17 -10.46 -1.43 0.51
N ALA A 18 -11.25 -2.43 0.91
CA ALA A 18 -10.92 -3.84 0.66
C ALA A 18 -10.87 -4.20 -0.84
N LEU A 19 -11.75 -3.61 -1.66
CA LEU A 19 -11.77 -3.82 -3.11
C LEU A 19 -10.64 -3.04 -3.81
N GLN A 20 -10.27 -1.86 -3.29
CA GLN A 20 -9.12 -1.10 -3.77
C GLN A 20 -7.82 -1.89 -3.63
N LYS A 21 -7.63 -2.58 -2.50
CA LYS A 21 -6.50 -3.51 -2.30
C LYS A 21 -6.51 -4.62 -3.36
N GLN A 22 -7.64 -5.29 -3.55
CA GLN A 22 -7.73 -6.43 -4.49
C GLN A 22 -7.47 -6.01 -5.94
N ALA A 23 -8.00 -4.86 -6.36
CA ALA A 23 -7.75 -4.34 -7.69
C ALA A 23 -6.28 -3.93 -7.87
N SER A 24 -5.67 -3.28 -6.87
CA SER A 24 -4.25 -2.92 -6.90
C SER A 24 -3.36 -4.16 -7.00
N LEU A 25 -3.68 -5.20 -6.21
CA LEU A 25 -2.99 -6.49 -6.26
C LEU A 25 -3.13 -7.16 -7.62
N PHE A 26 -4.33 -7.20 -8.20
CA PHE A 26 -4.56 -7.78 -9.52
C PHE A 26 -3.71 -7.09 -10.59
N LEU A 27 -3.79 -5.76 -10.66
CA LEU A 27 -3.04 -4.96 -11.65
C LEU A 27 -1.52 -5.14 -11.48
N ARG A 28 -1.04 -5.24 -10.24
CA ARG A 28 0.36 -5.52 -9.94
C ARG A 28 0.80 -6.92 -10.37
N ASN A 29 -0.02 -7.94 -10.12
CA ASN A 29 0.32 -9.33 -10.43
C ASN A 29 0.36 -9.63 -11.93
N ILE A 30 -0.40 -8.89 -12.73
CA ILE A 30 -0.35 -8.99 -14.20
C ILE A 30 0.71 -8.04 -14.82
N TYR A 31 1.58 -7.44 -14.01
CA TYR A 31 2.62 -6.49 -14.44
C TYR A 31 2.09 -5.24 -15.18
N TYR A 32 0.83 -4.85 -14.96
CA TYR A 32 0.25 -3.67 -15.60
C TYR A 32 0.88 -2.36 -15.09
N THR A 33 1.28 -2.31 -13.82
CA THR A 33 1.96 -1.15 -13.22
C THR A 33 2.71 -1.56 -11.96
N GLU A 34 3.83 -0.90 -11.67
CA GLU A 34 4.60 -1.05 -10.43
C GLU A 34 4.27 0.01 -9.37
N ASN A 35 3.40 0.97 -9.70
CA ASN A 35 3.19 2.21 -8.94
C ASN A 35 1.89 2.21 -8.11
N LEU A 36 1.26 1.05 -7.92
CA LEU A 36 0.11 0.91 -7.04
C LEU A 36 0.52 0.29 -5.71
N ALA A 37 0.04 0.89 -4.61
CA ALA A 37 0.24 0.36 -3.27
C ALA A 37 -0.77 -0.76 -2.99
N ILE A 38 -0.31 -1.80 -2.30
CA ILE A 38 -1.15 -2.89 -1.79
C ILE A 38 -1.21 -2.71 -0.27
N LEU A 39 -2.15 -1.87 0.21
CA LEU A 39 -2.24 -1.55 1.64
C LEU A 39 -2.93 -2.68 2.41
N ASP A 40 -2.15 -3.67 2.83
CA ASP A 40 -2.59 -4.71 3.76
C ASP A 40 -2.09 -4.47 5.19
N THR A 41 -2.37 -5.40 6.10
CA THR A 41 -2.00 -5.27 7.51
C THR A 41 -0.49 -5.22 7.75
N HIS A 42 0.34 -5.86 6.91
CA HIS A 42 1.80 -5.81 7.04
C HIS A 42 2.31 -4.44 6.61
N VAL A 43 1.82 -3.94 5.47
CA VAL A 43 2.19 -2.61 4.95
C VAL A 43 1.72 -1.51 5.88
N ILE A 44 0.49 -1.58 6.38
CA ILE A 44 -0.03 -0.61 7.35
C ILE A 44 0.83 -0.63 8.62
N ARG A 45 1.13 -1.79 9.21
CA ARG A 45 2.01 -1.85 10.39
C ARG A 45 3.40 -1.27 10.13
N TYR A 46 3.99 -1.59 8.98
CA TYR A 46 5.28 -1.01 8.58
C TYR A 46 5.20 0.52 8.52
N MET A 47 4.15 1.05 7.89
CA MET A 47 3.92 2.50 7.82
C MET A 47 3.77 3.14 9.20
N GLU A 48 3.25 2.44 10.19
CA GLU A 48 3.18 2.93 11.58
C GLU A 48 4.58 3.02 12.19
N LEU A 49 5.36 1.94 12.05
CA LEU A 49 6.73 1.87 12.58
C LEU A 49 7.65 2.91 11.95
N GLN A 50 7.42 3.27 10.68
CA GLN A 50 8.14 4.33 10.00
C GLN A 50 7.58 5.74 10.28
N GLY A 51 6.56 5.87 11.13
CA GLY A 51 5.94 7.16 11.46
C GLY A 51 5.13 7.79 10.31
N LEU A 52 4.82 7.04 9.26
CA LEU A 52 4.04 7.54 8.11
C LEU A 52 2.57 7.75 8.46
N HIS A 53 2.06 7.05 9.48
CA HIS A 53 0.75 7.32 10.08
C HIS A 53 0.74 6.91 11.55
N GLN A 54 -0.30 7.32 12.28
CA GLN A 54 -0.48 7.02 13.70
C GLN A 54 -1.81 6.29 13.92
N GLY A 55 -1.82 5.36 14.88
CA GLY A 55 -3.01 4.66 15.34
C GLY A 55 -3.44 3.56 14.39
N PHE A 56 -2.87 2.36 14.56
CA PHE A 56 -3.25 1.18 13.80
C PHE A 56 -4.77 1.00 13.75
N LYS A 57 -5.30 0.86 12.54
CA LYS A 57 -6.67 0.40 12.32
C LYS A 57 -6.63 -0.85 11.46
N LYS A 58 -7.26 -1.92 11.97
CA LYS A 58 -7.42 -3.20 11.25
C LYS A 58 -8.10 -3.02 9.89
N TYR A 59 -8.96 -2.00 9.77
CA TYR A 59 -9.63 -1.64 8.53
C TYR A 59 -9.42 -0.15 8.24
N ILE A 60 -9.04 0.15 7.00
CA ILE A 60 -8.88 1.51 6.51
C ILE A 60 -10.07 1.89 5.64
N THR A 61 -10.58 3.10 5.86
CA THR A 61 -11.58 3.70 4.97
C THR A 61 -10.95 4.01 3.61
N LYS A 62 -11.80 4.19 2.61
CA LYS A 62 -11.40 4.61 1.26
C LYS A 62 -10.55 5.89 1.25
N ASN A 63 -10.93 6.91 2.03
CA ASN A 63 -10.17 8.15 2.11
C ASN A 63 -8.79 7.93 2.74
N GLN A 64 -8.71 7.05 3.75
CA GLN A 64 -7.43 6.66 4.33
C GLN A 64 -6.56 5.90 3.34
N TYR A 65 -7.13 5.01 2.51
CA TYR A 65 -6.37 4.29 1.48
C TYR A 65 -5.66 5.26 0.54
N ILE A 66 -6.37 6.26 0.01
CA ILE A 66 -5.78 7.26 -0.89
C ILE A 66 -4.67 8.07 -0.20
N VAL A 67 -4.89 8.48 1.04
CA VAL A 67 -3.88 9.24 1.80
C VAL A 67 -2.65 8.39 2.09
N TYR A 68 -2.84 7.13 2.50
CA TYR A 68 -1.75 6.22 2.85
C TYR A 68 -0.98 5.79 1.61
N GLU A 69 -1.64 5.54 0.48
CA GLU A 69 -1.00 5.26 -0.80
C GLU A 69 -0.09 6.41 -1.22
N LYS A 70 -0.55 7.66 -1.15
CA LYS A 70 0.28 8.84 -1.45
C LYS A 70 1.50 8.93 -0.54
N LYS A 71 1.33 8.68 0.76
CA LYS A 71 2.44 8.69 1.72
C LYS A 71 3.45 7.59 1.45
N LEU A 72 2.98 6.38 1.17
CA LEU A 72 3.84 5.24 0.85
C LEU A 72 4.57 5.45 -0.48
N SER A 73 3.89 6.03 -1.48
CA SER A 73 4.49 6.40 -2.76
C SER A 73 5.63 7.40 -2.56
N ALA A 74 5.38 8.49 -1.86
CA ALA A 74 6.40 9.50 -1.57
C ALA A 74 7.58 8.93 -0.79
N TYR A 75 7.33 7.98 0.12
CA TYR A 75 8.38 7.27 0.84
C TYR A 75 9.16 6.30 -0.06
N ALA A 76 8.51 5.60 -0.99
CA ALA A 76 9.20 4.76 -1.96
C ALA A 76 10.09 5.60 -2.90
N ASP A 77 9.57 6.75 -3.34
CA ASP A 77 10.28 7.71 -4.18
C ASP A 77 11.52 8.27 -3.47
N SER A 78 11.42 8.60 -2.17
CA SER A 78 12.58 9.07 -1.39
C SER A 78 13.68 8.01 -1.23
N LEU A 79 13.32 6.73 -1.31
CA LEU A 79 14.25 5.59 -1.34
C LEU A 79 14.73 5.24 -2.76
N ASN A 80 14.24 5.96 -3.78
CA ASN A 80 14.51 5.70 -5.19
C ASN A 80 14.12 4.26 -5.60
N LYS A 81 12.98 3.78 -5.09
CA LYS A 81 12.41 2.45 -5.35
C LYS A 81 10.97 2.56 -5.85
N SER A 82 10.58 1.65 -6.74
CA SER A 82 9.16 1.43 -7.06
C SER A 82 8.39 0.95 -5.83
N LEU A 83 7.11 1.28 -5.74
CA LEU A 83 6.19 0.68 -4.76
C LEU A 83 6.21 -0.86 -4.82
N ALA A 84 6.43 -1.44 -5.99
CA ALA A 84 6.54 -2.90 -6.13
C ALA A 84 7.68 -3.56 -5.36
N LYS A 85 8.89 -3.05 -5.54
CA LYS A 85 10.06 -3.53 -4.82
C LYS A 85 9.95 -3.27 -3.32
N LEU A 86 9.41 -2.12 -2.93
CA LEU A 86 9.21 -1.77 -1.52
C LEU A 86 8.20 -2.73 -0.86
N ASP A 87 7.08 -3.01 -1.52
CA ASP A 87 6.02 -3.91 -1.02
C ASP A 87 6.56 -5.32 -0.72
N VAL A 88 7.38 -5.89 -1.61
CA VAL A 88 8.04 -7.19 -1.38
C VAL A 88 8.96 -7.15 -0.16
N ALA A 89 9.76 -6.10 -0.02
CA ALA A 89 10.67 -5.94 1.11
C ALA A 89 9.92 -5.83 2.44
N ILE A 90 8.87 -5.00 2.47
CA ILE A 90 7.99 -4.85 3.64
C ILE A 90 7.38 -6.20 4.03
N TRP A 91 6.85 -6.95 3.06
CA TRP A 91 6.26 -8.26 3.31
C TRP A 91 7.21 -9.24 3.98
N VAL A 92 8.46 -9.31 3.50
CA VAL A 92 9.48 -10.20 4.08
C VAL A 92 9.82 -9.76 5.50
N VAL A 93 10.16 -8.49 5.70
CA VAL A 93 10.58 -7.96 7.01
C VAL A 93 9.45 -8.08 8.03
N MET A 94 8.24 -7.66 7.69
CA MET A 94 7.11 -7.66 8.62
C MET A 94 6.65 -9.06 9.00
N ARG A 95 6.86 -10.08 8.16
CA ARG A 95 6.60 -11.47 8.56
C ARG A 95 7.64 -12.01 9.53
N VAL A 96 8.88 -11.55 9.48
CA VAL A 96 9.88 -11.87 10.50
C VAL A 96 9.52 -11.16 11.80
N VAL A 97 9.29 -9.85 11.76
CA VAL A 97 8.95 -9.05 12.95
C VAL A 97 7.70 -9.57 13.66
N GLN A 98 6.65 -9.98 12.94
CA GLN A 98 5.43 -10.51 13.55
C GLN A 98 5.58 -11.87 14.24
N ARG A 99 6.62 -12.64 13.92
CA ARG A 99 6.92 -13.89 14.64
C ARG A 99 7.51 -13.60 16.01
N ASP A 100 8.31 -12.54 16.09
CA ASP A 100 9.05 -12.17 17.29
C ASP A 100 8.25 -11.20 18.18
N PHE A 101 7.36 -10.40 17.59
CA PHE A 101 6.46 -9.48 18.29
C PHE A 101 4.99 -9.90 18.12
N LYS A 102 4.36 -10.31 19.23
CA LYS A 102 2.90 -10.38 19.32
C LYS A 102 2.36 -8.96 19.52
N TRP A 103 1.70 -8.45 18.48
CA TRP A 103 0.95 -7.21 18.55
C TRP A 103 -0.33 -7.48 19.35
N GLU A 104 -0.38 -7.01 20.59
CA GLU A 104 -1.58 -7.02 21.44
C GLU A 104 -2.74 -6.23 20.81
#